data_AF-N6UHD8-F1
#
_entry.id   AF-N6UHD8-F1
#
_cell.length_a   1.000
_cell.length_b   1.000
_cell.length_c   1.000
_cell.angle_alpha   90.00
_cell.angle_beta   90.00
_cell.angle_gamma   90.00
#
_symmetry.space_group_name_H-M   'P 1'
#
loop_
_entity.id
_entity.type
_entity.pdbx_description
1 polymer ?
#
loop_
_entity_poly.entity_id
_entity_poly.type
_entity_poly.pdbx_seq_one_letter_code
_entity_poly.pdbx_strand_id
1 'polypeptide(L)'
;MVMRCVLKHHVCLCVLSTAVLAGLALITAQTKVYAQSKNCNGIANRGASGEPGSGSDSDKGRIECDGSGKYERGKKINTLSGNRTIDMDTDPSNPAVKVHKGADITINSKLTVTDSKSNTGPAIQVDKQGKLTLAGEVSITGVHKGIVADGQGSSVTVLKGSIGVRAGGGYVIGVKDGGKVTLVDGVTVSGGGNNTGIEVGGTGGTVTLMGTRFSNVKTGIKIMGTGKATTVRGGGATISLVNGNSTGVIMQGTRGANATVMELNIKGSGGTTTGAEVTDGTLELNKVNISQVQMGARVSNGKLTVMGGGIQASGTGG
;
A
#
# COMPACT_ATOMS: atom_id res chain seq x y z
N MET A 1 51.15 17.34 40.55
CA MET A 1 50.67 18.41 39.65
C MET A 1 49.69 17.78 38.66
N VAL A 2 48.40 18.13 38.79
CA VAL A 2 47.27 18.16 37.82
C VAL A 2 47.29 17.14 36.65
N MET A 3 46.28 16.28 36.43
CA MET A 3 44.91 16.56 35.93
C MET A 3 43.97 15.38 36.27
N ARG A 4 42.84 15.55 36.98
CA ARG A 4 41.49 15.99 36.51
C ARG A 4 40.88 15.12 35.41
N CYS A 5 39.80 14.36 35.72
CA CYS A 5 38.42 14.72 35.40
C CYS A 5 37.42 13.58 35.72
N VAL A 6 36.34 13.95 36.41
CA VAL A 6 35.12 13.16 36.63
C VAL A 6 34.26 13.25 35.37
N LEU A 7 33.57 12.16 34.97
CA LEU A 7 32.24 12.31 34.38
C LEU A 7 31.35 11.11 34.71
N LYS A 8 30.29 11.39 35.49
CA LYS A 8 29.07 10.61 35.65
C LYS A 8 28.41 10.38 34.28
N HIS A 9 27.90 9.17 34.02
CA HIS A 9 26.56 8.85 33.48
C HIS A 9 26.51 7.37 33.07
N HIS A 10 26.09 6.50 33.99
CA HIS A 10 25.73 5.11 33.71
C HIS A 10 24.28 4.86 34.14
N VAL A 11 23.35 5.46 33.40
CA VAL A 11 21.96 5.02 33.33
C VAL A 11 21.49 5.35 31.91
N CYS A 12 20.76 4.42 31.30
CA CYS A 12 20.10 4.53 29.98
C CYS A 12 20.85 3.91 28.78
N LEU A 13 21.12 2.59 28.85
CA LEU A 13 21.44 1.79 27.66
C LEU A 13 20.70 0.44 27.62
N CYS A 14 19.49 0.36 28.16
CA CYS A 14 18.66 -0.86 28.10
C CYS A 14 17.26 -0.67 27.50
N VAL A 15 16.87 0.55 27.12
CA VAL A 15 15.51 0.81 26.57
C VAL A 15 15.52 1.07 25.05
N LEU A 16 16.70 1.12 24.42
CA LEU A 16 16.82 1.38 22.97
C LEU A 16 16.85 0.12 22.09
N SER A 17 16.87 -1.09 22.65
CA SER A 17 17.08 -2.31 21.86
C SER A 17 15.82 -2.97 21.31
N THR A 18 14.62 -2.63 21.79
CA THR A 18 13.37 -3.24 21.27
C THR A 18 12.75 -2.48 20.09
N ALA A 19 13.05 -1.19 19.92
CA ALA A 19 12.57 -0.42 18.77
C ALA A 19 13.39 -0.67 17.50
N VAL A 20 14.69 -0.98 17.62
CA VAL A 20 15.58 -1.17 16.47
C VAL A 20 15.45 -2.58 15.87
N LEU A 21 15.05 -3.60 16.66
CA LEU A 21 14.84 -4.95 16.13
C LEU A 21 13.59 -5.06 15.23
N ALA A 22 12.63 -4.14 15.33
CA ALA A 22 11.48 -4.11 14.41
C ALA A 22 11.80 -3.46 13.05
N GLY A 23 12.92 -2.74 12.93
CA GLY A 23 13.37 -2.13 11.68
C GLY A 23 14.33 -2.98 10.85
N LEU A 24 14.99 -3.98 11.47
CA LEU A 24 16.04 -4.77 10.80
C LEU A 24 15.61 -6.15 10.31
N ALA A 25 14.41 -6.63 10.66
CA ALA A 25 13.91 -7.94 10.24
C ALA A 25 13.26 -7.97 8.85
N LEU A 26 13.31 -6.88 8.08
CA LEU A 26 12.76 -6.83 6.71
C LEU A 26 13.73 -7.28 5.61
N ILE A 27 14.94 -7.72 5.96
CA ILE A 27 15.92 -8.17 4.98
C ILE A 27 16.27 -9.64 5.27
N THR A 28 16.07 -10.48 4.25
CA THR A 28 16.38 -11.91 4.17
C THR A 28 15.44 -12.90 4.87
N ALA A 29 14.22 -13.05 4.35
CA ALA A 29 13.65 -14.38 4.19
C ALA A 29 13.78 -14.78 2.71
N GLN A 30 14.88 -15.43 2.35
CA GLN A 30 15.02 -16.07 1.04
C GLN A 30 14.11 -17.29 0.96
N THR A 31 12.84 -17.09 0.59
CA THR A 31 11.99 -18.20 0.15
C THR A 31 12.03 -18.28 -1.38
N LYS A 32 12.70 -19.31 -1.88
CA LYS A 32 12.78 -19.70 -3.29
C LYS A 32 11.38 -20.02 -3.84
N VAL A 33 10.88 -19.35 -4.88
CA VAL A 33 9.80 -19.87 -5.75
C VAL A 33 9.96 -19.36 -7.20
N TYR A 34 9.46 -20.17 -8.14
CA TYR A 34 9.68 -20.21 -9.59
C TYR A 34 8.69 -19.35 -10.37
N ALA A 35 9.04 -18.91 -11.58
CA ALA A 35 8.06 -18.53 -12.61
C ALA A 35 8.65 -18.72 -14.01
N GLN A 36 7.90 -19.39 -14.88
CA GLN A 36 8.01 -19.34 -16.34
C GLN A 36 6.60 -18.95 -16.73
N SER A 37 6.42 -17.66 -16.91
CA SER A 37 5.11 -17.04 -16.94
C SER A 37 5.06 -16.07 -18.10
N LYS A 38 3.85 -15.67 -18.48
CA LYS A 38 3.66 -14.74 -19.58
C LYS A 38 4.35 -13.41 -19.22
N ASN A 39 5.49 -13.13 -19.85
CA ASN A 39 6.22 -11.87 -19.68
C ASN A 39 6.85 -11.68 -18.29
N CYS A 40 7.43 -12.75 -17.73
CA CYS A 40 8.37 -12.61 -16.61
C CYS A 40 9.74 -13.19 -16.95
N ASN A 41 10.19 -12.93 -18.18
CA ASN A 41 11.57 -13.13 -18.61
C ASN A 41 12.45 -11.99 -18.04
N GLY A 42 13.70 -12.28 -17.69
CA GLY A 42 14.52 -11.42 -16.82
C GLY A 42 14.97 -10.08 -17.37
N ILE A 43 14.83 -9.84 -18.68
CA ILE A 43 15.33 -8.62 -19.33
C ILE A 43 14.28 -8.09 -20.30
N ALA A 44 13.82 -6.86 -20.06
CA ALA A 44 12.99 -6.11 -20.99
C ALA A 44 13.83 -5.36 -22.04
N ASN A 45 13.48 -5.51 -23.32
CA ASN A 45 14.15 -4.87 -24.46
C ASN A 45 13.13 -4.38 -25.51
N ARG A 46 13.41 -3.25 -26.15
CA ARG A 46 12.52 -2.58 -27.12
C ARG A 46 12.17 -3.40 -28.38
N GLY A 47 12.96 -4.41 -28.71
CA GLY A 47 12.78 -5.27 -29.89
C GLY A 47 12.18 -6.66 -29.59
N ALA A 48 11.88 -6.96 -28.34
CA ALA A 48 11.33 -8.26 -27.96
C ALA A 48 9.84 -8.36 -28.27
N SER A 49 9.41 -9.50 -28.81
CA SER A 49 8.00 -9.79 -29.08
C SER A 49 7.16 -9.90 -27.82
N GLY A 50 7.78 -10.17 -26.66
CA GLY A 50 7.06 -10.51 -25.43
C GLY A 50 6.36 -11.86 -25.54
N GLU A 51 6.80 -12.74 -26.45
CA GLU A 51 6.24 -14.10 -26.51
C GLU A 51 6.83 -14.96 -25.39
N PRO A 52 6.00 -15.78 -24.70
CA PRO A 52 6.50 -16.74 -23.72
C PRO A 52 7.59 -17.63 -24.31
N GLY A 53 8.76 -17.70 -23.67
CA GLY A 53 9.90 -18.51 -24.13
C GLY A 53 10.92 -17.78 -25.03
N SER A 54 10.68 -16.53 -25.42
CA SER A 54 11.59 -15.76 -26.31
C SER A 54 12.90 -15.25 -25.66
N GLY A 55 13.19 -15.63 -24.41
CA GLY A 55 14.41 -15.23 -23.68
C GLY A 55 14.52 -13.74 -23.32
N SER A 56 13.65 -12.89 -23.85
CA SER A 56 13.56 -11.45 -23.59
C SER A 56 12.09 -11.03 -23.50
N ASP A 57 11.82 -9.84 -22.97
CA ASP A 57 10.47 -9.35 -22.78
C ASP A 57 10.30 -7.94 -23.36
N SER A 58 9.08 -7.58 -23.72
CA SER A 58 8.78 -6.25 -24.26
C SER A 58 8.86 -5.19 -23.15
N ASP A 59 9.42 -4.02 -23.47
CA ASP A 59 9.40 -2.84 -22.62
C ASP A 59 7.99 -2.24 -22.46
N LYS A 60 7.05 -2.65 -23.31
CA LYS A 60 5.65 -2.21 -23.31
C LYS A 60 4.65 -3.28 -22.90
N GLY A 61 5.09 -4.53 -22.85
CA GLY A 61 4.25 -5.67 -22.53
C GLY A 61 3.83 -5.68 -21.06
N ARG A 62 2.56 -6.02 -20.82
CA ARG A 62 2.04 -6.39 -19.49
C ARG A 62 2.92 -7.48 -18.86
N ILE A 63 3.11 -7.42 -17.55
CA ILE A 63 3.83 -8.45 -16.77
C ILE A 63 2.80 -9.39 -16.14
N GLU A 64 2.88 -10.70 -16.37
CA GLU A 64 2.02 -11.69 -15.72
C GLU A 64 2.84 -12.89 -15.20
N CYS A 65 3.03 -12.96 -13.89
CA CYS A 65 3.80 -14.03 -13.24
C CYS A 65 2.91 -15.04 -12.52
N ASP A 66 3.01 -16.33 -12.86
CA ASP A 66 2.01 -17.34 -12.44
C ASP A 66 2.58 -18.58 -11.72
N GLY A 67 3.85 -18.56 -11.31
CA GLY A 67 4.42 -19.59 -10.45
C GLY A 67 4.73 -20.93 -11.14
N SER A 68 4.24 -21.15 -12.37
CA SER A 68 4.09 -22.49 -12.97
C SER A 68 5.32 -23.02 -13.70
N GLY A 69 6.45 -22.31 -13.64
CA GLY A 69 7.57 -22.55 -14.53
C GLY A 69 8.47 -23.72 -14.24
N LYS A 70 8.91 -24.40 -15.31
CA LYS A 70 10.01 -25.38 -15.27
C LYS A 70 11.35 -24.68 -15.40
N TYR A 71 12.36 -25.29 -14.79
CA TYR A 71 13.73 -24.83 -14.72
C TYR A 71 14.37 -24.83 -16.11
N GLU A 72 14.53 -23.68 -16.76
CA GLU A 72 15.46 -23.60 -17.89
C GLU A 72 16.88 -23.39 -17.35
N ARG A 73 17.73 -24.42 -17.53
CA ARG A 73 19.20 -24.37 -17.36
C ARG A 73 19.70 -23.89 -16.00
N GLY A 74 18.96 -24.15 -14.93
CA GLY A 74 19.42 -23.98 -13.54
C GLY A 74 19.55 -22.54 -13.04
N LYS A 75 19.22 -21.51 -13.84
CA LYS A 75 19.32 -20.10 -13.42
C LYS A 75 17.93 -19.50 -13.22
N LYS A 76 17.62 -19.16 -11.97
CA LYS A 76 16.33 -18.61 -11.55
C LYS A 76 16.25 -17.13 -11.90
N ILE A 77 15.19 -16.73 -12.59
CA ILE A 77 14.84 -15.32 -12.77
C ILE A 77 13.71 -15.00 -11.80
N ASN A 78 14.07 -14.49 -10.63
CA ASN A 78 13.13 -13.89 -9.67
C ASN A 78 13.26 -12.35 -9.67
N THR A 79 14.10 -11.82 -10.56
CA THR A 79 14.38 -10.39 -10.69
C THR A 79 14.19 -10.01 -12.15
N LEU A 80 13.25 -9.09 -12.40
CA LEU A 80 13.04 -8.47 -13.70
C LEU A 80 13.85 -7.18 -13.76
N SER A 81 14.55 -7.00 -14.87
CA SER A 81 15.36 -5.82 -15.17
C SER A 81 14.99 -5.23 -16.54
N GLY A 82 15.47 -4.02 -16.79
CA GLY A 82 15.10 -3.22 -17.97
C GLY A 82 13.89 -2.35 -17.72
N ASN A 83 13.96 -1.09 -18.14
CA ASN A 83 12.87 -0.13 -17.90
C ASN A 83 11.62 -0.53 -18.70
N ARG A 84 10.46 -0.35 -18.09
CA ARG A 84 9.17 -0.66 -18.72
C ARG A 84 8.22 0.52 -18.65
N THR A 85 7.45 0.68 -19.72
CA THR A 85 6.38 1.65 -19.86
C THR A 85 5.16 0.94 -20.41
N ILE A 86 4.23 0.60 -19.53
CA ILE A 86 3.05 -0.19 -19.84
C ILE A 86 1.85 0.74 -19.93
N ASP A 87 1.19 0.72 -21.08
CA ASP A 87 -0.07 1.41 -21.29
C ASP A 87 -1.23 0.39 -21.19
N MET A 88 -2.07 0.57 -20.18
CA MET A 88 -3.21 -0.31 -19.87
C MET A 88 -4.34 -0.23 -20.90
N ASP A 89 -4.27 0.72 -21.83
CA ASP A 89 -5.27 0.91 -22.89
C ASP A 89 -5.34 -0.22 -23.91
N THR A 90 -4.27 -1.00 -23.99
CA THR A 90 -4.12 -2.12 -24.93
C THR A 90 -4.91 -3.36 -24.49
N ASP A 91 -5.30 -3.42 -23.21
CA ASP A 91 -6.07 -4.54 -22.64
C ASP A 91 -6.95 -4.05 -21.46
N PRO A 92 -8.15 -3.51 -21.74
CA PRO A 92 -8.95 -2.69 -20.81
C PRO A 92 -9.52 -3.41 -19.58
N SER A 93 -9.20 -4.70 -19.39
CA SER A 93 -9.64 -5.51 -18.25
C SER A 93 -8.49 -6.11 -17.45
N ASN A 94 -7.24 -5.98 -17.93
CA ASN A 94 -6.09 -6.62 -17.31
C ASN A 94 -5.17 -5.62 -16.61
N PRO A 95 -4.60 -6.00 -15.46
CA PRO A 95 -3.65 -5.14 -14.75
C PRO A 95 -2.33 -5.05 -15.51
N ALA A 96 -1.61 -3.93 -15.43
CA ALA A 96 -0.28 -3.81 -16.03
C ALA A 96 0.73 -4.81 -15.45
N VAL A 97 0.58 -5.14 -14.15
CA VAL A 97 1.36 -6.18 -13.47
C VAL A 97 0.41 -7.12 -12.74
N LYS A 98 0.51 -8.41 -13.04
CA LYS A 98 -0.19 -9.48 -12.32
C LYS A 98 0.82 -10.47 -11.76
N VAL A 99 0.76 -10.74 -10.45
CA VAL A 99 1.58 -11.78 -9.82
C VAL A 99 0.69 -12.72 -9.04
N HIS A 100 0.73 -14.01 -9.34
CA HIS A 100 -0.18 -14.97 -8.75
C HIS A 100 0.38 -16.39 -8.65
N LYS A 101 -0.38 -17.28 -8.01
CA LYS A 101 -0.07 -18.72 -7.84
C LYS A 101 1.32 -18.94 -7.22
N GLY A 102 1.65 -18.17 -6.20
CA GLY A 102 2.92 -18.32 -5.46
C GLY A 102 4.16 -17.75 -6.15
N ALA A 103 4.03 -17.07 -7.29
CA ALA A 103 5.15 -16.36 -7.91
C ALA A 103 5.75 -15.32 -6.96
N ASP A 104 7.08 -15.23 -6.89
CA ASP A 104 7.82 -14.29 -6.04
C ASP A 104 8.83 -13.50 -6.88
N ILE A 105 8.53 -12.23 -7.13
CA ILE A 105 9.17 -11.43 -8.18
C ILE A 105 9.62 -10.08 -7.63
N THR A 106 10.84 -9.69 -8.01
CA THR A 106 11.38 -8.35 -7.80
C THR A 106 11.53 -7.63 -9.13
N ILE A 107 11.05 -6.39 -9.24
CA ILE A 107 11.33 -5.51 -10.38
C ILE A 107 12.34 -4.47 -9.90
N ASN A 108 13.58 -4.56 -10.39
CA ASN A 108 14.68 -3.69 -9.94
C ASN A 108 14.89 -2.44 -10.83
N SER A 109 14.16 -2.35 -11.94
CA SER A 109 14.22 -1.28 -12.93
C SER A 109 13.01 -0.35 -12.85
N LYS A 110 13.05 0.76 -13.62
CA LYS A 110 11.93 1.71 -13.66
C LYS A 110 10.68 1.04 -14.25
N LEU A 111 9.56 1.20 -13.57
CA LEU A 111 8.24 0.78 -14.03
C LEU A 111 7.33 2.00 -14.15
N THR A 112 6.91 2.30 -15.37
CA THR A 112 5.90 3.32 -15.66
C THR A 112 4.61 2.64 -16.10
N VAL A 113 3.49 3.02 -15.49
CA VAL A 113 2.16 2.52 -15.86
C VAL A 113 1.24 3.71 -16.10
N THR A 114 0.62 3.74 -17.27
CA THR A 114 -0.38 4.73 -17.66
C THR A 114 -1.67 4.05 -18.09
N ASP A 115 -2.76 4.80 -17.98
CA ASP A 115 -4.08 4.42 -18.48
C ASP A 115 -4.75 5.70 -18.98
N SER A 116 -5.06 5.74 -20.27
CA SER A 116 -5.68 6.90 -20.92
C SER A 116 -7.15 6.66 -21.27
N LYS A 117 -7.67 5.46 -21.00
CA LYS A 117 -9.06 5.02 -21.23
C LYS A 117 -9.79 4.64 -19.93
N SER A 118 -11.00 4.08 -20.11
CA SER A 118 -11.93 3.67 -19.06
C SER A 118 -11.60 2.33 -18.39
N ASN A 119 -10.33 1.87 -18.34
CA ASN A 119 -9.99 0.60 -17.67
C ASN A 119 -10.40 0.71 -16.18
N THR A 120 -11.07 -0.30 -15.64
CA THR A 120 -11.58 -0.31 -14.24
C THR A 120 -10.78 -1.25 -13.32
N GLY A 121 -9.82 -1.97 -13.89
CA GLY A 121 -8.89 -2.83 -13.20
C GLY A 121 -7.79 -2.04 -12.46
N PRO A 122 -7.04 -2.72 -11.58
CA PRO A 122 -5.88 -2.13 -10.93
C PRO A 122 -4.65 -2.10 -11.83
N ALA A 123 -3.76 -1.13 -11.63
CA ALA A 123 -2.45 -1.13 -12.27
C ALA A 123 -1.64 -2.38 -11.88
N ILE A 124 -1.71 -2.75 -10.60
CA ILE A 124 -1.00 -3.89 -10.04
C ILE A 124 -1.98 -4.77 -9.29
N GLN A 125 -2.00 -6.06 -9.64
CA GLN A 125 -2.77 -7.08 -8.94
C GLN A 125 -1.86 -8.21 -8.48
N VAL A 126 -1.92 -8.52 -7.19
CA VAL A 126 -1.23 -9.67 -6.62
C VAL A 126 -2.20 -10.54 -5.86
N ASP A 127 -2.34 -11.79 -6.27
CA ASP A 127 -3.29 -12.73 -5.68
C ASP A 127 -2.72 -14.14 -5.51
N LYS A 128 -3.48 -15.05 -4.88
CA LYS A 128 -3.13 -16.48 -4.78
C LYS A 128 -1.67 -16.71 -4.32
N GLN A 129 -1.27 -16.07 -3.23
CA GLN A 129 0.07 -16.16 -2.62
C GLN A 129 1.20 -15.53 -3.46
N GLY A 130 0.89 -14.73 -4.47
CA GLY A 130 1.88 -13.99 -5.24
C GLY A 130 2.61 -12.95 -4.39
N LYS A 131 3.87 -12.66 -4.70
CA LYS A 131 4.68 -11.67 -4.01
C LYS A 131 5.39 -10.79 -5.02
N LEU A 132 5.25 -9.49 -4.88
CA LEU A 132 5.86 -8.49 -5.75
C LEU A 132 6.64 -7.48 -4.92
N THR A 133 7.92 -7.31 -5.26
CA THR A 133 8.76 -6.23 -4.74
C THR A 133 9.14 -5.29 -5.89
N LEU A 134 8.72 -4.03 -5.80
CA LEU A 134 9.14 -2.97 -6.72
C LEU A 134 10.31 -2.22 -6.09
N ALA A 135 11.52 -2.65 -6.43
CA ALA A 135 12.77 -2.07 -5.95
C ALA A 135 13.27 -0.90 -6.82
N GLY A 136 12.87 -0.88 -8.09
CA GLY A 136 13.10 0.25 -8.98
C GLY A 136 12.14 1.43 -8.74
N GLU A 137 12.29 2.48 -9.54
CA GLU A 137 11.39 3.65 -9.48
C GLU A 137 10.04 3.32 -10.12
N VAL A 138 8.96 3.56 -9.38
CA VAL A 138 7.59 3.33 -9.84
C VAL A 138 6.91 4.65 -10.18
N SER A 139 6.23 4.72 -11.32
CA SER A 139 5.38 5.84 -11.71
C SER A 139 4.06 5.30 -12.26
N ILE A 140 3.01 5.30 -11.45
CA ILE A 140 1.67 4.89 -11.86
C ILE A 140 0.79 6.14 -11.92
N THR A 141 0.16 6.42 -13.06
CA THR A 141 -0.65 7.63 -13.27
C THR A 141 -1.87 7.37 -14.15
N GLY A 142 -3.01 7.98 -13.81
CA GLY A 142 -4.22 7.96 -14.65
C GLY A 142 -5.09 6.69 -14.51
N VAL A 143 -4.63 5.71 -13.74
CA VAL A 143 -5.30 4.42 -13.56
C VAL A 143 -6.55 4.53 -12.68
N HIS A 144 -7.50 3.60 -12.83
CA HIS A 144 -8.70 3.59 -12.00
C HIS A 144 -8.45 3.07 -10.58
N LYS A 145 -7.63 2.03 -10.44
CA LYS A 145 -7.15 1.52 -9.14
C LYS A 145 -5.63 1.39 -9.19
N GLY A 146 -4.94 1.67 -8.08
CA GLY A 146 -3.49 1.55 -8.01
C GLY A 146 -3.04 0.10 -7.81
N ILE A 147 -2.93 -0.31 -6.55
CA ILE A 147 -2.41 -1.63 -6.14
C ILE A 147 -3.52 -2.41 -5.46
N VAL A 148 -3.68 -3.69 -5.82
CA VAL A 148 -4.56 -4.65 -5.16
C VAL A 148 -3.76 -5.87 -4.71
N ALA A 149 -3.78 -6.16 -3.41
CA ALA A 149 -3.31 -7.43 -2.86
C ALA A 149 -4.49 -8.24 -2.30
N ASP A 150 -4.68 -9.44 -2.85
CA ASP A 150 -5.87 -10.27 -2.63
C ASP A 150 -5.49 -11.69 -2.16
N GLY A 151 -5.94 -12.04 -0.96
CA GLY A 151 -5.77 -13.37 -0.41
C GLY A 151 -4.53 -13.53 0.46
N GLN A 152 -4.59 -14.55 1.33
CA GLN A 152 -3.54 -14.86 2.28
C GLN A 152 -2.22 -15.17 1.56
N GLY A 153 -1.14 -14.53 2.04
CA GLY A 153 0.19 -14.70 1.46
C GLY A 153 0.47 -13.80 0.24
N SER A 154 -0.55 -13.13 -0.30
CA SER A 154 -0.38 -12.16 -1.39
C SER A 154 0.21 -10.85 -0.86
N SER A 155 1.31 -10.37 -1.44
CA SER A 155 1.96 -9.15 -0.95
C SER A 155 2.59 -8.27 -2.03
N VAL A 156 2.47 -6.95 -1.85
CA VAL A 156 3.18 -5.95 -2.66
C VAL A 156 4.04 -5.07 -1.76
N THR A 157 5.30 -4.86 -2.14
CA THR A 157 6.21 -3.90 -1.49
C THR A 157 6.71 -2.91 -2.52
N VAL A 158 6.60 -1.61 -2.24
CA VAL A 158 7.09 -0.53 -3.11
C VAL A 158 8.14 0.29 -2.39
N LEU A 159 9.35 0.34 -2.96
CA LEU A 159 10.50 0.98 -2.32
C LEU A 159 10.64 2.47 -2.63
N LYS A 160 10.11 2.94 -3.76
CA LYS A 160 10.13 4.37 -4.14
C LYS A 160 9.22 4.63 -5.32
N GLY A 161 8.75 5.87 -5.42
CA GLY A 161 8.00 6.34 -6.59
C GLY A 161 6.68 7.00 -6.26
N SER A 162 5.79 7.05 -7.25
CA SER A 162 4.48 7.67 -7.16
C SER A 162 3.38 6.75 -7.66
N ILE A 163 2.24 6.78 -6.97
CA ILE A 163 1.04 6.02 -7.33
C ILE A 163 -0.15 6.98 -7.34
N GLY A 164 -0.69 7.24 -8.52
CA GLY A 164 -1.80 8.16 -8.73
C GLY A 164 -2.97 7.50 -9.45
N VAL A 165 -4.18 7.67 -8.90
CA VAL A 165 -5.43 7.29 -9.56
C VAL A 165 -6.11 8.51 -10.18
N ARG A 166 -6.87 8.33 -11.27
CA ARG A 166 -7.63 9.41 -11.90
C ARG A 166 -8.87 9.80 -11.09
N ALA A 167 -9.40 11.01 -11.34
CA ALA A 167 -10.70 11.40 -10.82
C ALA A 167 -11.81 10.44 -11.28
N GLY A 168 -12.74 10.08 -10.38
CA GLY A 168 -13.74 9.04 -10.65
C GLY A 168 -13.16 7.63 -10.70
N GLY A 169 -12.00 7.44 -10.06
CA GLY A 169 -11.35 6.16 -9.82
C GLY A 169 -12.03 5.37 -8.68
N GLY A 170 -11.38 4.29 -8.26
CA GLY A 170 -11.78 3.51 -7.10
C GLY A 170 -10.95 3.85 -5.88
N TYR A 171 -9.77 3.23 -5.78
CA TYR A 171 -8.86 3.43 -4.66
C TYR A 171 -7.40 3.27 -5.09
N VAL A 172 -6.49 3.89 -4.34
CA VAL A 172 -5.06 3.77 -4.62
C VAL A 172 -4.52 2.42 -4.13
N ILE A 173 -4.89 2.02 -2.92
CA ILE A 173 -4.45 0.77 -2.30
C ILE A 173 -5.67 -0.04 -1.88
N GLY A 174 -5.78 -1.26 -2.38
CA GLY A 174 -6.78 -2.24 -1.98
C GLY A 174 -6.13 -3.45 -1.33
N VAL A 175 -6.59 -3.84 -0.15
CA VAL A 175 -6.26 -5.13 0.45
C VAL A 175 -7.51 -5.90 0.81
N LYS A 176 -7.52 -7.20 0.52
CA LYS A 176 -8.59 -8.11 0.93
C LYS A 176 -8.08 -9.50 1.21
N ASP A 177 -8.86 -10.24 1.99
CA ASP A 177 -8.68 -11.65 2.30
C ASP A 177 -7.28 -12.04 2.83
N GLY A 178 -6.67 -11.15 3.62
CA GLY A 178 -5.35 -11.33 4.20
C GLY A 178 -4.19 -10.82 3.34
N GLY A 179 -4.49 -10.15 2.23
CA GLY A 179 -3.49 -9.49 1.38
C GLY A 179 -2.73 -8.37 2.12
N LYS A 180 -1.50 -8.11 1.66
CA LYS A 180 -0.59 -7.16 2.30
C LYS A 180 0.00 -6.14 1.31
N VAL A 181 0.02 -4.87 1.68
CA VAL A 181 0.73 -3.83 0.93
C VAL A 181 1.67 -3.07 1.86
N THR A 182 2.92 -2.89 1.42
CA THR A 182 3.93 -2.10 2.11
C THR A 182 4.44 -0.99 1.21
N LEU A 183 4.31 0.27 1.63
CA LEU A 183 4.93 1.42 0.99
C LEU A 183 5.97 2.00 1.93
N VAL A 184 7.19 2.19 1.44
CA VAL A 184 8.29 2.71 2.26
C VAL A 184 8.44 4.23 2.11
N ASP A 185 9.44 4.80 2.78
CA ASP A 185 9.67 6.24 2.78
C ASP A 185 10.03 6.76 1.39
N GLY A 186 9.53 7.94 1.06
CA GLY A 186 9.65 8.54 -0.28
C GLY A 186 8.61 8.09 -1.30
N VAL A 187 7.72 7.14 -0.97
CA VAL A 187 6.56 6.86 -1.82
C VAL A 187 5.49 7.95 -1.64
N THR A 188 5.00 8.46 -2.77
CA THR A 188 3.90 9.44 -2.81
C THR A 188 2.65 8.83 -3.44
N VAL A 189 1.50 9.22 -2.92
CA VAL A 189 0.19 8.71 -3.35
C VAL A 189 -0.74 9.88 -3.66
N SER A 190 -1.41 9.84 -4.80
CA SER A 190 -2.45 10.80 -5.18
C SER A 190 -3.78 10.09 -5.41
N GLY A 191 -4.81 10.51 -4.67
CA GLY A 191 -6.15 9.95 -4.73
C GLY A 191 -7.04 10.47 -5.84
N GLY A 192 -6.59 11.38 -6.70
CA GLY A 192 -7.42 11.89 -7.81
C GLY A 192 -8.66 12.70 -7.39
N GLY A 193 -8.71 13.16 -6.15
CA GLY A 193 -9.74 14.06 -5.62
C GLY A 193 -10.90 13.33 -4.94
N ASN A 194 -11.68 12.56 -5.70
CA ASN A 194 -12.96 11.99 -5.23
C ASN A 194 -12.88 10.52 -4.76
N ASN A 195 -11.66 9.96 -4.65
CA ASN A 195 -11.48 8.53 -4.42
C ASN A 195 -10.97 8.21 -3.02
N THR A 196 -10.84 6.90 -2.75
CA THR A 196 -10.32 6.38 -1.49
C THR A 196 -8.80 6.18 -1.57
N GLY A 197 -8.06 6.58 -0.54
CA GLY A 197 -6.63 6.28 -0.42
C GLY A 197 -6.40 4.79 -0.24
N ILE A 198 -6.93 4.24 0.85
CA ILE A 198 -6.82 2.84 1.24
C ILE A 198 -8.21 2.23 1.41
N GLU A 199 -8.49 1.14 0.71
CA GLU A 199 -9.70 0.34 0.88
C GLU A 199 -9.34 -1.06 1.40
N VAL A 200 -10.01 -1.48 2.48
CA VAL A 200 -9.84 -2.82 3.07
C VAL A 200 -11.17 -3.56 3.03
N GLY A 201 -11.19 -4.73 2.38
CA GLY A 201 -12.40 -5.54 2.18
C GLY A 201 -12.24 -7.02 2.55
N GLY A 202 -13.27 -7.83 2.24
CA GLY A 202 -13.27 -9.28 2.46
C GLY A 202 -13.07 -9.64 3.94
N THR A 203 -12.16 -10.57 4.22
CA THR A 203 -11.74 -10.90 5.58
C THR A 203 -10.59 -10.02 6.11
N GLY A 204 -10.44 -8.80 5.58
CA GLY A 204 -9.43 -7.84 6.03
C GLY A 204 -8.09 -7.95 5.31
N GLY A 205 -7.07 -7.29 5.86
CA GLY A 205 -5.73 -7.26 5.29
C GLY A 205 -4.78 -6.38 6.11
N THR A 206 -3.55 -6.22 5.61
CA THR A 206 -2.54 -5.38 6.26
C THR A 206 -1.99 -4.34 5.29
N VAL A 207 -2.00 -3.07 5.72
CA VAL A 207 -1.28 -1.99 5.02
C VAL A 207 -0.22 -1.43 5.96
N THR A 208 1.02 -1.40 5.50
CA THR A 208 2.16 -0.79 6.21
C THR A 208 2.70 0.37 5.39
N LEU A 209 2.73 1.53 5.99
CA LEU A 209 3.29 2.75 5.44
C LEU A 209 4.48 3.15 6.32
N MET A 210 5.55 3.64 5.71
CA MET A 210 6.69 4.21 6.43
C MET A 210 6.97 5.57 5.82
N GLY A 211 6.49 6.66 6.43
CA GLY A 211 6.71 8.01 5.88
C GLY A 211 5.99 8.35 4.55
N THR A 212 5.10 7.50 4.07
CA THR A 212 4.33 7.71 2.83
C THR A 212 3.42 8.95 2.93
N ARG A 213 3.27 9.69 1.83
CA ARG A 213 2.40 10.88 1.77
C ARG A 213 1.24 10.65 0.79
N PHE A 214 0.02 10.74 1.29
CA PHE A 214 -1.20 10.74 0.50
C PHE A 214 -1.72 12.17 0.34
N SER A 215 -2.10 12.52 -0.89
CA SER A 215 -2.75 13.78 -1.23
C SER A 215 -4.01 13.54 -2.05
N ASN A 216 -4.90 14.52 -2.07
CA ASN A 216 -6.08 14.54 -2.92
C ASN A 216 -6.97 13.29 -2.75
N VAL A 217 -7.21 12.84 -1.51
CA VAL A 217 -8.13 11.73 -1.22
C VAL A 217 -9.41 12.26 -0.58
N LYS A 218 -10.57 11.70 -0.97
CA LYS A 218 -11.86 11.99 -0.32
C LYS A 218 -12.08 11.13 0.91
N THR A 219 -11.68 9.87 0.83
CA THR A 219 -11.66 8.98 1.99
C THR A 219 -10.23 8.54 2.21
N GLY A 220 -9.65 8.81 3.38
CA GLY A 220 -8.30 8.37 3.68
C GLY A 220 -8.20 6.86 3.72
N ILE A 221 -8.95 6.25 4.65
CA ILE A 221 -9.00 4.80 4.86
C ILE A 221 -10.48 4.38 4.96
N LYS A 222 -10.88 3.38 4.18
CA LYS A 222 -12.21 2.77 4.22
C LYS A 222 -12.12 1.30 4.54
N ILE A 223 -12.78 0.86 5.61
CA ILE A 223 -12.71 -0.52 6.10
C ILE A 223 -14.10 -1.12 6.06
N MET A 224 -14.26 -2.16 5.24
CA MET A 224 -15.53 -2.84 4.94
C MET A 224 -15.49 -4.35 5.22
N GLY A 225 -14.44 -4.82 5.89
CA GLY A 225 -14.19 -6.25 6.10
C GLY A 225 -15.17 -6.93 7.06
N THR A 226 -15.04 -8.25 7.18
CA THR A 226 -15.82 -9.10 8.10
C THR A 226 -14.91 -9.92 9.01
N GLY A 227 -15.27 -10.02 10.29
CA GLY A 227 -14.75 -10.99 11.28
C GLY A 227 -13.29 -10.87 11.72
N LYS A 228 -12.32 -10.78 10.80
CA LYS A 228 -10.88 -10.77 11.15
C LYS A 228 -10.36 -9.35 11.40
N ALA A 229 -9.33 -9.27 12.26
CA ALA A 229 -8.64 -8.03 12.56
C ALA A 229 -7.93 -7.47 11.32
N THR A 230 -8.23 -6.22 10.99
CA THR A 230 -7.53 -5.43 9.96
C THR A 230 -6.50 -4.51 10.61
N THR A 231 -5.36 -4.29 9.97
CA THR A 231 -4.34 -3.36 10.48
C THR A 231 -3.84 -2.42 9.38
N VAL A 232 -3.93 -1.12 9.65
CA VAL A 232 -3.26 -0.07 8.86
C VAL A 232 -2.27 0.65 9.74
N ARG A 233 -0.98 0.56 9.42
CA ARG A 233 0.11 1.16 10.18
C ARG A 233 0.78 2.25 9.37
N GLY A 234 0.92 3.44 9.95
CA GLY A 234 1.41 4.63 9.27
C GLY A 234 2.89 4.90 9.36
N GLY A 235 3.60 4.48 10.41
CA GLY A 235 5.02 4.81 10.59
C GLY A 235 5.34 6.30 10.38
N GLY A 236 4.42 7.21 10.74
CA GLY A 236 4.53 8.66 10.51
C GLY A 236 3.95 9.17 9.18
N ALA A 237 3.33 8.29 8.37
CA ALA A 237 2.69 8.66 7.11
C ALA A 237 1.58 9.70 7.32
N THR A 238 1.36 10.51 6.28
CA THR A 238 0.39 11.60 6.30
C THR A 238 -0.65 11.40 5.21
N ILE A 239 -1.93 11.55 5.58
CA ILE A 239 -3.07 11.56 4.66
C ILE A 239 -3.68 12.95 4.64
N SER A 240 -3.59 13.63 3.49
CA SER A 240 -4.23 14.93 3.27
C SER A 240 -5.54 14.76 2.51
N LEU A 241 -6.65 15.12 3.16
CA LEU A 241 -7.98 15.03 2.58
C LEU A 241 -8.27 16.24 1.67
N VAL A 242 -9.13 16.05 0.68
CA VAL A 242 -9.67 17.15 -0.13
C VAL A 242 -10.67 18.00 0.65
N ASN A 243 -10.92 19.21 0.15
CA ASN A 243 -11.99 20.10 0.61
C ASN A 243 -13.38 19.48 0.36
N GLY A 244 -14.32 19.74 1.27
CA GLY A 244 -15.70 19.28 1.20
C GLY A 244 -15.98 18.08 2.11
N ASN A 245 -17.03 17.31 1.79
CA ASN A 245 -17.47 16.15 2.57
C ASN A 245 -16.48 14.97 2.42
N SER A 246 -15.31 15.09 3.05
CA SER A 246 -14.25 14.07 3.09
C SER A 246 -14.09 13.50 4.50
N THR A 247 -13.59 12.26 4.56
CA THR A 247 -13.47 11.52 5.82
C THR A 247 -12.08 10.89 5.96
N GLY A 248 -11.48 11.02 7.13
CA GLY A 248 -10.18 10.42 7.44
C GLY A 248 -10.21 8.90 7.43
N VAL A 249 -10.99 8.33 8.35
CA VAL A 249 -11.17 6.87 8.49
C VAL A 249 -12.66 6.55 8.54
N ILE A 250 -13.10 5.60 7.71
CA ILE A 250 -14.45 5.04 7.75
C ILE A 250 -14.36 3.57 8.16
N MET A 251 -15.08 3.20 9.22
CA MET A 251 -15.29 1.82 9.63
C MET A 251 -16.77 1.46 9.45
N GLN A 252 -17.02 0.51 8.55
CA GLN A 252 -18.36 -0.02 8.23
C GLN A 252 -18.34 -1.55 8.11
N GLY A 253 -17.33 -2.18 8.72
CA GLY A 253 -17.19 -3.64 8.72
C GLY A 253 -18.25 -4.28 9.60
N THR A 254 -18.82 -5.39 9.14
CA THR A 254 -19.95 -6.06 9.80
C THR A 254 -19.51 -7.35 10.50
N ARG A 255 -20.43 -7.99 11.23
CA ARG A 255 -20.22 -9.33 11.83
C ARG A 255 -19.00 -9.40 12.77
N GLY A 256 -18.87 -8.41 13.64
CA GLY A 256 -17.77 -8.32 14.60
C GLY A 256 -16.42 -7.96 13.97
N ALA A 257 -16.42 -7.29 12.81
CA ALA A 257 -15.20 -6.77 12.22
C ALA A 257 -14.50 -5.79 13.17
N ASN A 258 -13.18 -5.96 13.32
CA ASN A 258 -12.35 -5.10 14.14
C ASN A 258 -11.19 -4.57 13.29
N ALA A 259 -10.85 -3.31 13.45
CA ALA A 259 -9.76 -2.68 12.74
C ALA A 259 -8.93 -1.80 13.65
N THR A 260 -7.62 -1.89 13.52
CA THR A 260 -6.67 -1.00 14.16
C THR A 260 -5.98 -0.15 13.11
N VAL A 261 -6.10 1.16 13.26
CA VAL A 261 -5.38 2.17 12.47
C VAL A 261 -4.40 2.86 13.40
N MET A 262 -3.12 2.88 13.06
CA MET A 262 -2.09 3.36 13.99
C MET A 262 -0.96 4.16 13.36
N GLU A 263 -0.34 5.02 14.16
CA GLU A 263 0.87 5.79 13.82
C GLU A 263 0.74 6.64 12.54
N LEU A 264 -0.40 7.32 12.39
CA LEU A 264 -0.76 8.12 11.22
C LEU A 264 -1.05 9.59 11.56
N ASN A 265 -0.80 10.46 10.59
CA ASN A 265 -1.31 11.82 10.59
C ASN A 265 -2.40 11.96 9.53
N ILE A 266 -3.59 12.38 9.92
CA ILE A 266 -4.71 12.67 9.04
C ILE A 266 -4.97 14.17 9.12
N LYS A 267 -4.85 14.84 7.99
CA LYS A 267 -5.05 16.27 7.84
C LYS A 267 -6.29 16.48 6.98
N GLY A 268 -7.34 16.98 7.60
CA GLY A 268 -8.49 17.49 6.89
C GLY A 268 -8.15 18.81 6.18
N SER A 269 -9.19 19.48 5.73
CA SER A 269 -9.11 20.73 4.98
C SER A 269 -9.97 21.85 5.60
N GLY A 270 -10.43 21.66 6.83
CA GLY A 270 -11.49 22.47 7.44
C GLY A 270 -12.86 22.13 6.88
N GLY A 271 -13.86 23.00 7.07
CA GLY A 271 -15.22 22.79 6.55
C GLY A 271 -15.81 21.44 6.94
N THR A 272 -16.65 20.83 6.10
CA THR A 272 -17.43 19.59 6.38
C THR A 272 -16.65 18.28 6.48
N THR A 273 -15.36 18.35 6.81
CA THR A 273 -14.49 17.18 6.97
C THR A 273 -14.70 16.46 8.30
N THR A 274 -14.72 15.13 8.24
CA THR A 274 -14.85 14.24 9.41
C THR A 274 -13.56 13.46 9.64
N GLY A 275 -13.08 13.41 10.88
CA GLY A 275 -11.88 12.67 11.24
C GLY A 275 -12.07 11.16 11.15
N ALA A 276 -12.94 10.62 11.98
CA ALA A 276 -13.30 9.21 12.00
C ALA A 276 -14.81 9.01 11.96
N GLU A 277 -15.28 8.07 11.16
CA GLU A 277 -16.69 7.70 11.06
C GLU A 277 -16.83 6.19 11.28
N VAL A 278 -17.68 5.80 12.22
CA VAL A 278 -17.99 4.40 12.52
C VAL A 278 -19.49 4.19 12.37
N THR A 279 -19.87 3.36 11.40
CA THR A 279 -21.26 2.97 11.11
C THR A 279 -21.55 1.52 11.48
N ASP A 280 -20.52 0.68 11.62
CA ASP A 280 -20.59 -0.65 12.22
C ASP A 280 -19.19 -1.13 12.63
N GLY A 281 -19.12 -2.19 13.44
CA GLY A 281 -17.87 -2.82 13.86
C GLY A 281 -17.07 -2.01 14.89
N THR A 282 -15.82 -2.41 15.11
CA THR A 282 -14.91 -1.76 16.06
C THR A 282 -13.74 -1.12 15.33
N LEU A 283 -13.54 0.18 15.54
CA LEU A 283 -12.36 0.92 15.12
C LEU A 283 -11.51 1.29 16.33
N GLU A 284 -10.24 0.93 16.28
CA GLU A 284 -9.22 1.40 17.21
C GLU A 284 -8.26 2.35 16.46
N LEU A 285 -8.16 3.59 16.95
CA LEU A 285 -7.17 4.56 16.52
C LEU A 285 -6.04 4.59 17.56
N ASN A 286 -4.83 4.19 17.20
CA ASN A 286 -3.71 4.13 18.12
C ASN A 286 -2.55 5.04 17.68
N LYS A 287 -2.25 6.10 18.44
CA LYS A 287 -1.27 7.13 18.05
C LYS A 287 -1.58 7.75 16.68
N VAL A 288 -2.85 8.06 16.44
CA VAL A 288 -3.30 8.75 15.23
C VAL A 288 -3.57 10.21 15.56
N ASN A 289 -2.97 11.11 14.79
CA ASN A 289 -3.22 12.54 14.90
C ASN A 289 -4.20 12.97 13.80
N ILE A 290 -5.37 13.47 14.18
CA ILE A 290 -6.36 14.03 13.27
C ILE A 290 -6.42 15.52 13.50
N SER A 291 -6.29 16.31 12.44
CA SER A 291 -6.31 17.77 12.51
C SER A 291 -7.06 18.39 11.35
N GLN A 292 -7.47 19.65 11.51
CA GLN A 292 -8.18 20.42 10.47
C GLN A 292 -9.48 19.75 10.01
N VAL A 293 -10.23 19.18 10.96
CA VAL A 293 -11.56 18.60 10.71
C VAL A 293 -12.64 19.41 11.40
N GLN A 294 -13.86 19.45 10.86
CA GLN A 294 -15.00 20.02 11.60
C GLN A 294 -15.51 19.05 12.64
N MET A 295 -15.60 17.76 12.28
CA MET A 295 -16.07 16.72 13.19
C MET A 295 -14.91 15.79 13.52
N GLY A 296 -14.60 15.64 14.80
CA GLY A 296 -13.50 14.78 15.24
C GLY A 296 -13.81 13.30 14.97
N ALA A 297 -14.92 12.84 15.52
CA ALA A 297 -15.44 11.51 15.28
C ALA A 297 -16.97 11.48 15.23
N ARG A 298 -17.51 10.55 14.44
CA ARG A 298 -18.94 10.23 14.38
C ARG A 298 -19.13 8.73 14.55
N VAL A 299 -19.85 8.32 15.58
CA VAL A 299 -20.20 6.90 15.79
C VAL A 299 -21.72 6.78 15.75
N SER A 300 -22.24 6.16 14.70
CA SER A 300 -23.68 5.93 14.55
C SER A 300 -24.07 4.54 15.06
N ASN A 301 -23.21 3.55 14.83
CA ASN A 301 -23.31 2.20 15.36
C ASN A 301 -21.89 1.59 15.38
N GLY A 302 -21.63 0.67 16.31
CA GLY A 302 -20.30 0.12 16.56
C GLY A 302 -19.53 0.81 17.68
N LYS A 303 -18.20 0.67 17.68
CA LYS A 303 -17.32 1.16 18.73
C LYS A 303 -16.10 1.87 18.15
N LEU A 304 -15.82 3.07 18.66
CA LEU A 304 -14.55 3.76 18.44
C LEU A 304 -13.74 3.76 19.73
N THR A 305 -12.47 3.35 19.64
CA THR A 305 -11.50 3.48 20.73
C THR A 305 -10.34 4.33 20.22
N VAL A 306 -9.93 5.33 20.98
CA VAL A 306 -8.78 6.19 20.64
C VAL A 306 -7.74 6.05 21.75
N MET A 307 -6.54 5.61 21.39
CA MET A 307 -5.43 5.35 22.31
C MET A 307 -4.18 6.08 21.84
N GLY A 308 -3.86 7.19 22.50
CA GLY A 308 -2.73 8.04 22.10
C GLY A 308 -2.97 8.76 20.76
N GLY A 309 -2.14 9.76 20.48
CA GLY A 309 -2.41 10.74 19.41
C GLY A 309 -3.44 11.79 19.87
N GLY A 310 -4.03 12.52 18.93
CA GLY A 310 -4.97 13.58 19.26
C GLY A 310 -5.92 13.91 18.10
N ILE A 311 -7.14 14.32 18.43
CA ILE A 311 -8.14 14.78 17.47
C ILE A 311 -8.39 16.27 17.73
N GLN A 312 -8.09 17.11 16.74
CA GLN A 312 -8.30 18.55 16.77
C GLN A 312 -9.42 18.91 15.80
N ALA A 313 -10.63 19.07 16.35
CA ALA A 313 -11.81 19.48 15.61
C ALA A 313 -12.12 20.97 15.87
N SER A 314 -12.61 21.68 14.86
CA SER A 314 -13.04 23.08 14.97
C SER A 314 -14.56 23.26 15.03
N GLY A 315 -15.34 22.18 14.86
CA GLY A 315 -16.80 22.20 14.94
C GLY A 315 -17.35 21.80 16.31
N THR A 316 -18.64 22.05 16.53
CA THR A 316 -19.37 21.89 17.80
C THR A 316 -19.66 20.44 18.23
N GLY A 317 -19.04 19.43 17.60
CA GLY A 317 -19.17 18.02 17.95
C GLY A 317 -17.81 17.39 18.22
N GLY A 318 -17.30 17.62 19.43
CA GLY A 318 -16.08 17.00 19.96
C GLY A 318 -16.38 15.69 20.67
#